data_AF-A0A2V4BNX4-F1
#
_entry.id   AF-A0A2V4BNX4-F1
#
_cell.length_a   1.000
_cell.length_b   1.000
_cell.length_c   1.000
_cell.angle_alpha   90.00
_cell.angle_beta   90.00
_cell.angle_gamma   90.00
#
_symmetry.space_group_name_H-M   'P 1'
#
loop_
_entity.id
_entity.type
_entity.pdbx_description
1 polymer ?
#
loop_
_entity_poly.entity_id
_entity_poly.type
_entity_poly.pdbx_seq_one_letter_code
_entity_poly.pdbx_strand_id
1 'polypeptide(L)' 'MHIEVYKTNVRTKKDASLLVILLQFIISDCIINFDFKNRERILRIETNRDIQEMVYGVFTKQGFYCKKLNL' A
#
# COMPACT_ATOMS: atom_id res chain seq x y z
N MET A 1 16.61 6.00 0.02
CA MET A 1 15.27 5.80 0.63
C MET A 1 14.37 6.92 0.18
N HIS A 2 13.22 6.57 -0.37
CA HIS A 2 12.16 7.52 -0.71
C HIS A 2 10.80 6.94 -0.27
N ILE A 3 9.80 7.81 -0.18
CA ILE A 3 8.45 7.42 0.23
C ILE A 3 7.54 7.44 -0.98
N GLU A 4 6.89 6.33 -1.24
CA GLU A 4 5.78 6.25 -2.16
C GLU A 4 4.46 6.30 -1.40
N VAL A 5 3.52 7.11 -1.89
CA VAL A 5 2.21 7.32 -1.26
C VAL A 5 1.13 6.90 -2.23
N TYR A 6 0.18 6.11 -1.74
CA TYR A 6 -0.89 5.54 -2.53
C TYR A 6 -2.25 5.85 -1.91
N LYS A 7 -3.20 6.29 -2.74
CA LYS A 7 -4.61 6.40 -2.37
C LYS A 7 -5.32 5.11 -2.72
N THR A 8 -6.11 4.61 -1.77
CA THR A 8 -6.81 3.33 -1.88
C THR A 8 -8.30 3.48 -1.58
N ASN A 9 -9.10 2.43 -1.83
CA ASN A 9 -10.50 2.36 -1.42
C ASN A 9 -10.75 1.40 -0.24
N VAL A 10 -9.71 0.90 0.41
CA VAL A 10 -9.80 -0.06 1.53
C VAL A 10 -10.55 0.58 2.70
N ARG A 11 -11.52 -0.13 3.29
CA ARG A 11 -12.40 0.46 4.32
C ARG A 11 -12.19 -0.12 5.71
N THR A 12 -11.77 -1.37 5.80
CA THR A 12 -11.66 -2.07 7.08
C THR A 12 -10.20 -2.23 7.49
N LYS A 13 -9.95 -2.22 8.81
CA LYS A 13 -8.62 -2.51 9.35
C LYS A 13 -8.17 -3.93 9.00
N LYS A 14 -9.11 -4.88 8.95
CA LYS A 14 -8.84 -6.29 8.60
C LYS A 14 -8.27 -6.41 7.19
N ASP A 15 -8.89 -5.75 6.21
CA ASP A 15 -8.42 -5.77 4.82
C ASP A 15 -7.06 -5.08 4.68
N ALA A 16 -6.86 -3.94 5.34
CA ALA A 16 -5.56 -3.27 5.33
C ALA A 16 -4.47 -4.14 5.97
N SER A 17 -4.74 -4.80 7.10
CA SER A 17 -3.80 -5.73 7.72
C SER A 17 -3.44 -6.89 6.77
N LEU A 18 -4.43 -7.47 6.08
CA LEU A 18 -4.18 -8.50 5.06
C LEU A 18 -3.27 -7.97 3.94
N LEU A 19 -3.56 -6.80 3.40
CA LEU A 19 -2.77 -6.19 2.33
C LEU A 19 -1.34 -5.89 2.77
N VAL A 20 -1.15 -5.38 3.99
CA VAL A 20 0.19 -5.14 4.56
C VAL A 20 0.96 -6.45 4.69
N ILE A 21 0.34 -7.53 5.18
CA ILE A 21 0.98 -8.86 5.28
C ILE A 21 1.40 -9.37 3.88
N LEU A 22 0.51 -9.28 2.89
CA LEU A 22 0.79 -9.72 1.53
C LEU A 22 1.91 -8.91 0.88
N LEU A 23 1.91 -7.59 1.07
CA LEU A 23 2.98 -6.73 0.59
C LEU A 23 4.30 -7.06 1.30
N GLN A 24 4.32 -7.20 2.63
CA GLN A 24 5.53 -7.53 3.37
C GLN A 24 6.12 -8.87 2.92
N PHE A 25 5.29 -9.83 2.48
CA PHE A 25 5.76 -11.08 1.90
C PHE A 25 6.48 -10.90 0.55
N ILE A 26 6.03 -9.94 -0.27
CA ILE A 26 6.55 -9.70 -1.64
C ILE A 26 7.71 -8.69 -1.66
N ILE A 27 7.64 -7.67 -0.80
CA ILE A 27 8.58 -6.55 -0.69
C ILE A 27 9.09 -6.45 0.74
N SER A 28 9.75 -7.52 1.20
CA SER A 28 10.16 -7.71 2.60
C SER A 28 11.14 -6.68 3.15
N ASP A 29 11.83 -5.97 2.26
CA ASP A 29 12.81 -4.91 2.56
C ASP A 29 12.18 -3.53 2.74
N CYS A 30 10.87 -3.39 2.54
CA CYS A 30 10.15 -2.13 2.64
C CYS A 30 9.48 -1.93 4.01
N ILE A 31 9.33 -0.67 4.43
CA ILE A 31 8.53 -0.29 5.60
C ILE A 31 7.16 0.15 5.10
N ILE A 32 6.11 -0.58 5.51
CA ILE A 32 4.77 -0.40 4.99
C ILE A 32 3.84 0.06 6.12
N ASN A 33 3.19 1.21 5.91
CA ASN A 33 2.24 1.77 6.86
C ASN A 33 0.92 2.08 6.16
N PHE A 34 -0.18 1.69 6.81
CA PHE A 34 -1.52 2.00 6.35
C PHE A 34 -2.15 3.04 7.28
N ASP A 35 -2.38 4.25 6.79
CA ASP A 35 -2.98 5.34 7.55
C ASP A 35 -4.50 5.38 7.35
N PHE A 36 -5.21 5.32 8.48
CA PHE A 36 -6.66 5.44 8.57
C PHE A 36 -7.12 6.79 9.15
N LYS A 37 -6.23 7.79 9.27
CA LYS A 37 -6.62 9.11 9.75
C LYS A 37 -7.71 9.69 8.86
N ASN A 38 -8.84 10.03 9.49
CA ASN A 38 -10.02 10.61 8.86
C ASN A 38 -10.66 9.70 7.78
N ARG A 39 -11.14 10.30 6.69
CA ARG A 39 -11.72 9.62 5.52
C ARG A 39 -10.64 9.18 4.51
N GLU A 40 -9.38 9.51 4.78
CA GLU A 40 -8.29 9.16 3.89
C GLU A 40 -7.90 7.69 4.09
N ARG A 41 -7.50 7.05 3.00
CA ARG A 41 -7.17 5.62 2.92
C ARG A 41 -5.83 5.50 2.22
N ILE A 42 -4.80 5.88 2.96
CA ILE A 42 -3.46 6.11 2.43
C ILE A 42 -2.56 4.95 2.83
N LEU A 43 -1.90 4.36 1.84
CA LEU A 43 -0.80 3.46 2.04
C LEU A 43 0.50 4.24 1.80
N ARG A 44 1.42 4.18 2.76
CA ARG A 44 2.76 4.77 2.68
C ARG A 44 3.77 3.64 2.69
N ILE A 45 4.66 3.64 1.70
CA ILE A 45 5.72 2.65 1.59
C ILE A 45 7.04 3.39 1.50
N GLU A 46 7.93 3.11 2.44
CA GLU A 46 9.32 3.55 2.35
C GLU A 46 10.15 2.45 1.69
N THR A 47 10.88 2.82 0.63
CA THR A 47 11.58 1.87 -0.22
C THR A 47 12.84 2.45 -0.85
N ASN A 48 13.69 1.55 -1.37
CA ASN A 48 14.88 1.86 -2.16
C ASN A 48 14.78 1.36 -3.61
N ARG A 49 13.65 0.79 -4.02
CA ARG A 49 13.43 0.24 -5.37
C ARG A 49 12.07 0.67 -5.92
N ASP A 50 11.88 0.53 -7.22
CA ASP A 50 10.55 0.72 -7.81
C ASP A 50 9.66 -0.46 -7.40
N ILE A 51 8.57 -0.14 -6.70
CA ILE A 51 7.62 -1.13 -6.14
C ILE A 51 6.21 -0.98 -6.71
N GLN A 52 5.99 -0.06 -7.65
CA GLN A 52 4.64 0.33 -8.10
C GLN A 52 3.85 -0.85 -8.66
N GLU A 53 4.42 -1.61 -9.59
CA GLU A 53 3.74 -2.75 -10.22
C GLU A 53 3.44 -3.87 -9.21
N MET A 54 4.30 -4.08 -8.22
CA MET A 54 4.07 -5.05 -7.15
C MET A 54 2.90 -4.61 -6.25
N VAL A 55 2.85 -3.33 -5.89
CA VAL A 55 1.73 -2.76 -5.11
C VAL A 55 0.42 -2.88 -5.86
N TYR A 56 0.38 -2.45 -7.13
CA TYR A 56 -0.82 -2.57 -7.96
C TYR A 56 -1.24 -4.03 -8.11
N GLY A 57 -0.31 -4.94 -8.37
CA GLY A 57 -0.58 -6.36 -8.48
C GLY A 57 -1.26 -6.94 -7.23
N VAL A 58 -0.81 -6.58 -6.02
CA VAL A 58 -1.44 -7.04 -4.78
C VAL A 58 -2.85 -6.48 -4.63
N PHE A 59 -3.03 -5.17 -4.78
CA PHE A 59 -4.33 -4.54 -4.59
C PHE A 59 -5.36 -5.01 -5.61
N THR A 60 -5.00 -5.07 -6.89
CA THR A 60 -5.90 -5.54 -7.95
C THR A 60 -6.30 -7.01 -7.74
N LYS A 61 -5.36 -7.89 -7.35
CA LYS A 61 -5.68 -9.30 -7.03
C LYS A 61 -6.63 -9.46 -5.84
N GLN A 62 -6.59 -8.55 -4.88
CA GLN A 62 -7.50 -8.54 -3.73
C GLN A 62 -8.79 -7.74 -3.99
N GLY A 63 -9.01 -7.23 -5.20
CA GLY A 63 -10.23 -6.50 -5.57
C GLY A 63 -10.28 -5.05 -5.09
N PHE A 64 -9.14 -4.46 -4.74
CA PHE A 64 -9.05 -3.07 -4.26
C PHE A 64 -8.48 -2.11 -5.30
N TYR A 65 -8.96 -0.87 -5.26
CA TYR A 65 -8.39 0.24 -6.00
C TYR A 65 -7.16 0.77 -5.26
N CYS A 66 -6.10 1.06 -6.03
CA CYS A 66 -4.87 1.67 -5.54
C CYS A 66 -4.30 2.56 -6.64
N LYS A 67 -3.87 3.77 -6.28
CA LYS A 67 -3.22 4.70 -7.21
C LYS A 67 -2.13 5.47 -6.50
N LYS A 68 -0.93 5.47 -7.08
CA LYS A 68 0.19 6.29 -6.64
C LYS A 68 -0.18 7.77 -6.73
N LEU A 69 0.12 8.52 -5.69
CA LEU A 69 0.00 9.97 -5.67
C LEU A 69 1.35 10.56 -6.05
N ASN A 70 1.35 11.47 -7.01
CA ASN A 70 2.50 12.31 -7.31
C ASN A 70 2.43 13.49 -6.33
N LEU A 71 3.26 13.45 -5.30
CA LEU A 71 3.44 14.52 -4.32
C LEU A 71 4.66 15.36 -4.67
#